data_AF-A0A418XPY9-F1
#
_entry.id   AF-A0A418XPY9-F1
#
_cell.length_a   1.000
_cell.length_b   1.000
_cell.length_c   1.000
_cell.angle_alpha   90.00
_cell.angle_beta   90.00
_cell.angle_gamma   90.00
#
_symmetry.space_group_name_H-M   'P 1'
#
loop_
_entity.id
_entity.type
_entity.pdbx_description
1 polymer ?
#
loop_
_entity_poly.entity_id
_entity_poly.type
_entity_poly.pdbx_seq_one_letter_code
_entity_poly.pdbx_strand_id
1 'polypeptide(L)'
;MITNHLAFSKTANGTLAYVTVGGENAVKVFTTDDTPRLMATIPVGALPHGIWASDDGSRQYVGLENGDAVDVIDTVSNKVIARVPVGQAPQALVYVSNAVMRGDGGANLTPRGNSDPINIALKPAASNGNGFVVARNLGVIDSLEVSLFKLKPMTVYSVYVTGQRTPVASFKTNPMGMANGTTIGPLREVSNTLSTKDAAASKIIVMEGEAAADTAKAVLVGS
;
A
#
# COMPACT_ATOMS: atom_id res chain seq x y z
N MET A 1 -4.45 -0.32 14.97
CA MET A 1 -3.49 -1.15 14.22
C MET A 1 -4.29 -2.06 13.32
N ILE A 2 -3.98 -2.12 12.03
CA ILE A 2 -4.57 -3.10 11.10
C ILE A 2 -3.54 -4.22 10.99
N THR A 3 -3.74 -5.31 11.71
CA THR A 3 -2.95 -6.54 11.56
C THR A 3 -3.67 -7.44 10.55
N ASN A 4 -2.95 -7.91 9.52
CA ASN A 4 -3.57 -8.69 8.44
C ASN A 4 -3.22 -10.19 8.57
N HIS A 5 -2.01 -10.59 8.22
CA HIS A 5 -1.59 -11.98 8.15
C HIS A 5 -0.38 -12.28 9.03
N LEU A 6 -0.20 -13.57 9.32
CA LEU A 6 0.94 -14.14 10.02
C LEU A 6 1.56 -15.24 9.16
N ALA A 7 2.89 -15.27 9.07
CA ALA A 7 3.64 -16.41 8.55
C ALA A 7 4.72 -16.83 9.54
N PHE A 8 5.13 -18.10 9.47
CA PHE A 8 6.24 -18.63 10.24
C PHE A 8 7.43 -18.92 9.34
N SER A 9 8.64 -18.69 9.84
CA SER A 9 9.88 -19.12 9.19
C SER A 9 10.74 -19.89 10.18
N LYS A 10 11.28 -21.04 9.75
CA LYS A 10 12.39 -21.67 10.46
C LYS A 10 13.67 -20.95 10.06
N THR A 11 14.35 -20.39 11.04
CA THR A 11 15.60 -19.64 10.86
C THR A 11 16.71 -20.25 11.72
N ALA A 12 17.94 -19.75 11.56
CA ALA A 12 19.03 -20.09 12.47
C ALA A 12 18.73 -19.71 13.94
N ASN A 13 17.81 -18.76 14.18
CA ASN A 13 17.39 -18.32 15.50
C ASN A 13 16.17 -19.10 16.04
N GLY A 14 15.80 -20.21 15.39
CA GLY A 14 14.57 -20.95 15.68
C GLY A 14 13.40 -20.50 14.80
N THR A 15 12.19 -20.94 15.16
CA THR A 15 10.97 -20.52 14.47
C THR A 15 10.62 -19.09 14.86
N LEU A 16 10.41 -18.23 13.86
CA LEU A 16 9.99 -16.84 14.04
C LEU A 16 8.62 -16.62 13.41
N ALA A 17 7.84 -15.71 14.00
CA ALA A 17 6.55 -15.26 13.51
C ALA A 17 6.69 -13.88 12.84
N TYR A 18 6.21 -13.74 11.61
CA TYR A 18 6.21 -12.50 10.83
C TYR A 18 4.77 -12.01 10.66
N VAL A 19 4.45 -10.84 11.21
CA VAL A 19 3.09 -10.28 11.23
C VAL A 19 3.03 -8.99 10.41
N THR A 20 2.15 -8.94 9.41
CA THR A 20 1.92 -7.73 8.61
C THR A 20 1.05 -6.73 9.38
N VAL A 21 1.49 -5.47 9.43
CA VAL A 21 0.81 -4.35 10.10
C VAL A 21 0.57 -3.23 9.09
N GLY A 22 -0.60 -3.27 8.46
CA GLY A 22 -1.01 -2.37 7.37
C GLY A 22 -0.88 -0.89 7.74
N GLY A 23 -1.47 -0.49 8.86
CA GLY A 23 -1.46 0.92 9.30
C GLY A 23 -0.08 1.47 9.70
N GLU A 24 0.94 0.61 9.80
CA GLU A 24 2.32 1.01 10.08
C GLU A 24 3.24 0.85 8.85
N ASN A 25 2.75 0.28 7.75
CA ASN A 25 3.57 -0.14 6.61
C ASN A 25 4.80 -0.96 7.07
N ALA A 26 4.56 -1.94 7.94
CA ALA A 26 5.62 -2.71 8.57
C ALA A 26 5.26 -4.19 8.68
N VAL A 27 6.30 -5.03 8.74
CA VAL A 27 6.23 -6.40 9.25
C VAL A 27 6.91 -6.47 10.61
N LYS A 28 6.20 -6.98 11.62
CA LYS A 28 6.76 -7.19 12.96
C LYS A 28 7.17 -8.65 13.13
N VAL A 29 8.36 -8.87 13.65
CA VAL A 29 8.95 -10.19 13.82
C VAL A 29 8.96 -10.55 15.29
N PHE A 30 8.45 -11.71 15.65
CA PHE A 30 8.38 -12.19 17.03
C PHE A 30 9.04 -13.55 17.20
N THR A 31 9.60 -13.79 18.38
CA THR A 31 9.91 -15.15 18.83
C THR A 31 8.62 -15.96 19.00
N THR A 32 8.73 -17.28 18.92
CA THR A 32 7.61 -18.21 19.16
C THR A 32 7.83 -19.10 20.38
N ASP A 33 8.62 -18.61 21.34
CA ASP A 33 8.71 -19.18 22.69
C ASP A 33 7.43 -18.87 23.48
N ASP A 34 7.27 -19.45 24.68
CA ASP A 34 6.07 -19.31 25.52
C ASP A 34 5.68 -17.85 25.80
N THR A 35 6.63 -16.92 25.70
CA THR A 35 6.41 -15.48 25.82
C THR A 35 6.95 -14.77 24.57
N PRO A 36 6.11 -14.56 23.54
CA PRO A 36 6.53 -13.92 22.30
C PRO A 36 7.12 -12.53 22.54
N ARG A 37 8.33 -12.31 22.03
CA ARG A 37 9.05 -11.03 22.12
C ARG A 37 9.25 -10.45 20.74
N LEU A 38 9.02 -9.14 20.61
CA LEU A 38 9.31 -8.40 19.37
C LEU A 38 10.82 -8.39 19.14
N MET A 39 11.27 -8.98 18.03
CA MET A 39 12.66 -9.02 17.61
C MET A 39 13.01 -7.91 16.63
N ALA A 40 12.10 -7.59 15.71
CA ALA A 40 12.34 -6.60 14.67
C ALA A 40 11.04 -5.95 14.19
N THR A 41 11.15 -4.72 13.69
CA THR A 41 10.13 -4.05 12.89
C THR A 41 10.75 -3.72 11.54
N ILE A 42 10.26 -4.35 10.49
CA ILE A 42 10.78 -4.25 9.13
C ILE A 42 9.90 -3.29 8.35
N PRO A 43 10.40 -2.12 7.93
CA PRO A 43 9.66 -1.23 7.04
C PRO A 43 9.41 -1.91 5.68
N VAL A 44 8.18 -1.86 5.20
CA VAL A 44 7.76 -2.39 3.89
C VAL A 44 6.97 -1.33 3.13
N GLY A 45 6.47 -1.69 1.94
CA GLY A 45 5.60 -0.83 1.14
C GLY A 45 4.20 -0.59 1.72
N ALA A 46 3.35 0.05 0.93
CA ALA A 46 2.04 0.51 1.37
C ALA A 46 1.07 -0.65 1.62
N LEU A 47 0.45 -0.62 2.81
CA LEU A 47 -0.57 -1.57 3.27
C LEU A 47 -0.18 -3.05 3.06
N PRO A 48 0.84 -3.56 3.77
CA PRO A 48 1.17 -4.98 3.72
C PRO A 48 -0.02 -5.85 4.17
N HIS A 49 -0.31 -6.89 3.40
CA HIS A 49 -1.47 -7.75 3.59
C HIS A 49 -1.03 -9.22 3.70
N GLY A 50 -1.13 -10.00 2.62
CA GLY A 50 -0.70 -11.40 2.58
C GLY A 50 0.79 -11.54 2.80
N ILE A 51 1.21 -12.59 3.51
CA ILE A 51 2.62 -12.93 3.73
C ILE A 51 2.81 -14.45 3.60
N TRP A 52 3.91 -14.88 2.99
CA TRP A 52 4.25 -16.29 2.83
C TRP A 52 5.77 -16.52 2.82
N ALA A 53 6.21 -17.63 3.41
CA ALA A 53 7.63 -18.00 3.52
C ALA A 53 8.12 -18.77 2.28
N SER A 54 9.41 -18.62 1.92
CA SER A 54 10.05 -19.63 1.05
C SER A 54 10.18 -20.98 1.78
N ASP A 55 10.24 -22.07 1.02
CA ASP A 55 10.34 -23.42 1.58
C ASP A 55 11.59 -23.62 2.48
N ASP A 56 12.68 -22.95 2.14
CA ASP A 56 13.93 -22.97 2.91
C ASP A 56 13.95 -21.95 4.07
N GLY A 57 12.88 -21.17 4.25
CA GLY A 57 12.74 -20.14 5.28
C GLY A 57 13.67 -18.93 5.13
N SER A 58 14.45 -18.84 4.05
CA SER A 58 15.40 -17.74 3.81
C SER A 58 14.70 -16.43 3.46
N ARG A 59 13.45 -16.49 2.98
CA ARG A 59 12.70 -15.32 2.52
C ARG A 59 11.27 -15.30 3.04
N GLN A 60 10.76 -14.09 3.22
CA GLN A 60 9.32 -13.82 3.35
C GLN A 60 8.87 -12.94 2.18
N TYR A 61 7.75 -13.29 1.58
CA TYR A 61 7.12 -12.53 0.49
C TYR A 61 5.89 -11.84 1.04
N VAL A 62 5.79 -10.52 0.88
CA VAL A 62 4.73 -9.70 1.45
C VAL A 62 3.98 -8.99 0.34
N GLY A 63 2.70 -9.33 0.16
CA GLY A 63 1.80 -8.62 -0.76
C GLY A 63 1.49 -7.24 -0.21
N LEU A 64 1.67 -6.22 -1.05
CA LEU A 64 1.42 -4.82 -0.73
C LEU A 64 0.12 -4.40 -1.42
N GLU A 65 -1.00 -4.45 -0.69
CA GLU A 65 -2.34 -4.21 -1.25
C GLU A 65 -2.46 -2.83 -1.92
N ASN A 66 -1.86 -1.81 -1.33
CA ASN A 66 -1.82 -0.46 -1.91
C ASN A 66 -0.46 -0.07 -2.48
N GLY A 67 0.46 -1.02 -2.56
CA GLY A 67 1.73 -0.87 -3.26
C GLY A 67 1.75 -1.54 -4.63
N ASP A 68 0.77 -2.40 -4.93
CA ASP A 68 0.67 -3.24 -6.14
C ASP A 68 1.98 -3.96 -6.47
N ALA A 69 2.61 -4.45 -5.40
CA ALA A 69 3.91 -5.07 -5.45
C ALA A 69 4.00 -6.15 -4.38
N VAL A 70 5.05 -6.96 -4.47
CA VAL A 70 5.47 -7.89 -3.44
C VAL A 70 6.85 -7.46 -2.93
N ASP A 71 6.95 -7.21 -1.63
CA ASP A 71 8.26 -7.05 -0.98
C ASP A 71 8.83 -8.42 -0.62
N VAL A 72 10.12 -8.60 -0.88
CA VAL A 72 10.88 -9.79 -0.51
C VAL A 72 11.79 -9.42 0.65
N ILE A 73 11.58 -10.06 1.79
CA ILE A 73 12.37 -9.87 3.01
C ILE A 73 13.36 -11.02 3.14
N ASP A 74 14.63 -10.71 3.40
CA ASP A 74 15.63 -11.67 3.85
C ASP A 74 15.48 -11.92 5.36
N THR A 75 15.31 -13.18 5.76
CA THR A 75 14.99 -13.53 7.17
C THR A 75 16.20 -13.48 8.09
N VAL A 76 17.42 -13.51 7.54
CA VAL A 76 18.67 -13.41 8.31
C VAL A 76 18.92 -11.97 8.74
N SER A 77 18.87 -11.04 7.80
CA SER A 77 19.11 -9.61 8.03
C SER A 77 17.85 -8.85 8.47
N ASN A 78 16.67 -9.43 8.30
CA ASN A 78 15.37 -8.80 8.51
C ASN A 78 15.22 -7.49 7.72
N LYS A 79 15.56 -7.53 6.42
CA LYS A 79 15.48 -6.38 5.51
C LYS A 79 14.77 -6.74 4.23
N VAL A 80 14.06 -5.77 3.66
CA VAL A 80 13.56 -5.87 2.28
C VAL A 80 14.77 -5.85 1.33
N ILE A 81 14.90 -6.90 0.53
CA ILE A 81 15.98 -7.09 -0.45
C ILE A 81 15.52 -6.92 -1.89
N ALA A 82 14.21 -6.99 -2.15
CA ALA A 82 13.64 -6.73 -3.46
C ALA A 82 12.18 -6.27 -3.34
N ARG A 83 11.73 -5.53 -4.36
CA ARG A 83 10.32 -5.20 -4.59
C ARG A 83 9.97 -5.61 -6.01
N VAL A 84 9.00 -6.50 -6.14
CA VAL A 84 8.54 -7.03 -7.41
C VAL A 84 7.19 -6.41 -7.74
N PRO A 85 7.06 -5.59 -8.80
CA PRO A 85 5.76 -5.10 -9.26
C PRO A 85 4.85 -6.28 -9.62
N VAL A 86 3.59 -6.23 -9.19
CA VAL A 86 2.59 -7.26 -9.54
C VAL A 86 1.30 -6.59 -10.04
N GLY A 87 0.23 -7.38 -10.17
CA GLY A 87 -1.10 -6.86 -10.45
C GLY A 87 -1.68 -6.02 -9.32
N GLN A 88 -2.97 -5.75 -9.43
CA GLN A 88 -3.69 -4.86 -8.51
C GLN A 88 -4.04 -5.56 -7.20
N ALA A 89 -3.86 -4.85 -6.08
CA ALA A 89 -4.33 -5.21 -4.76
C ALA A 89 -4.00 -6.66 -4.33
N PRO A 90 -2.72 -7.06 -4.30
CA PRO A 90 -2.36 -8.41 -3.84
C PRO A 90 -2.74 -8.60 -2.37
N GLN A 91 -3.78 -9.39 -2.11
CA GLN A 91 -4.26 -9.68 -0.76
C GLN A 91 -3.72 -10.99 -0.20
N ALA A 92 -3.63 -12.03 -1.03
CA ALA A 92 -3.10 -13.34 -0.66
C ALA A 92 -2.02 -13.74 -1.66
N LEU A 93 -1.06 -14.53 -1.21
CA LEU A 93 0.01 -15.06 -2.04
C LEU A 93 0.39 -16.46 -1.55
N VAL A 94 0.85 -17.30 -2.47
CA VAL A 94 1.38 -18.63 -2.20
C VAL A 94 2.74 -18.71 -2.87
N TYR A 95 3.75 -19.14 -2.13
CA TYR A 95 5.04 -19.51 -2.70
C TYR A 95 5.00 -20.98 -3.13
N VAL A 96 5.45 -21.25 -4.35
CA VAL A 96 5.63 -22.62 -4.86
C VAL A 96 7.05 -22.71 -5.40
N SER A 97 7.90 -23.51 -4.75
CA SER A 97 9.24 -23.75 -5.27
C SER A 97 9.19 -24.52 -6.59
N ASN A 98 10.11 -24.21 -7.50
CA ASN A 98 10.28 -24.91 -8.76
C ASN A 98 8.99 -24.98 -9.63
N ALA A 99 8.09 -24.00 -9.49
CA ALA A 99 6.84 -23.94 -10.25
C ALA A 99 7.07 -23.96 -11.77
N VAL A 100 8.23 -23.46 -12.21
CA VAL A 100 8.68 -23.49 -13.60
C VAL A 100 9.91 -24.38 -13.68
N MET A 101 9.72 -25.68 -13.97
CA MET A 101 10.84 -26.63 -14.08
C MET A 101 11.66 -26.42 -15.36
N ARG A 102 11.02 -25.92 -16.43
CA ARG A 102 11.62 -25.65 -17.76
C ARG A 102 10.87 -24.50 -18.44
N GLY A 103 11.56 -23.74 -19.28
CA GLY A 103 11.00 -22.59 -20.00
C GLY A 103 11.04 -21.30 -19.19
N ASP A 104 10.41 -20.25 -19.71
CA ASP A 104 10.37 -18.91 -19.11
C ASP A 104 9.26 -18.73 -18.05
N GLY A 105 8.35 -19.71 -17.94
CA GLY A 105 7.24 -19.67 -16.98
C GLY A 105 6.06 -18.81 -17.41
N GLY A 106 6.06 -18.27 -18.63
CA GLY A 106 5.00 -17.39 -19.14
C GLY A 106 3.82 -18.11 -19.79
N ALA A 107 3.85 -19.45 -19.86
CA ALA A 107 2.83 -20.22 -20.55
C ALA A 107 1.43 -19.96 -19.95
N ASN A 108 0.46 -19.64 -20.82
CA ASN A 108 -0.92 -19.28 -20.48
C ASN A 108 -1.07 -17.98 -19.66
N LEU A 109 -0.02 -17.18 -19.52
CA LEU A 109 -0.14 -15.82 -19.02
C LEU A 109 -0.42 -14.86 -20.17
N THR A 110 -1.36 -13.95 -19.97
CA THR A 110 -1.57 -12.81 -20.85
C THR A 110 -1.23 -11.53 -20.10
N PRO A 111 -0.63 -10.53 -20.75
CA PRO A 111 -0.49 -9.21 -20.15
C PRO A 111 -1.84 -8.69 -19.68
N ARG A 112 -1.83 -7.93 -18.59
CA ARG A 112 -3.05 -7.27 -18.11
C ARG A 112 -3.55 -6.30 -19.19
N GLY A 113 -4.86 -6.32 -19.46
CA GLY A 113 -5.49 -5.44 -20.45
C GLY A 113 -5.67 -3.99 -19.99
N ASN A 114 -5.68 -3.76 -18.68
CA ASN A 114 -5.78 -2.42 -18.10
C ASN A 114 -4.38 -1.87 -17.80
N SER A 115 -4.25 -0.54 -17.77
CA SER A 115 -3.01 0.12 -17.38
C SER A 115 -2.60 -0.23 -15.95
N ASP A 116 -1.31 -0.03 -15.66
CA ASP A 116 -0.81 -0.17 -14.30
C ASP A 116 -1.47 0.83 -13.36
N PRO A 117 -1.68 0.43 -12.10
CA PRO A 117 -2.16 1.35 -11.08
C PRO A 117 -1.13 2.45 -10.79
N ILE A 118 -1.61 3.61 -10.36
CA ILE A 118 -0.77 4.73 -9.92
C ILE A 118 -0.83 4.81 -8.40
N ASN A 119 0.32 4.56 -7.76
CA ASN A 119 0.47 4.53 -6.31
C ASN A 119 1.14 5.80 -5.81
N ILE A 120 0.42 6.59 -5.01
CA ILE A 120 0.87 7.90 -4.53
C ILE A 120 0.92 7.88 -3.00
N ALA A 121 2.14 7.97 -2.45
CA ALA A 121 2.32 8.13 -1.02
C ALA A 121 2.00 9.58 -0.61
N LEU A 122 1.14 9.74 0.40
CA LEU A 122 0.81 11.05 0.96
C LEU A 122 1.75 11.37 2.12
N LYS A 123 2.48 12.47 1.99
CA LYS A 123 3.38 12.98 3.00
C LYS A 123 2.72 14.12 3.79
N PRO A 124 3.00 14.24 5.09
CA PRO A 124 2.54 15.37 5.87
C PRO A 124 3.06 16.70 5.34
N ALA A 125 2.16 17.69 5.25
CA ALA A 125 2.48 19.07 4.92
C ALA A 125 2.30 19.99 6.14
N ALA A 126 1.15 19.88 6.81
CA ALA A 126 0.82 20.67 8.01
C ALA A 126 0.20 19.81 9.13
N SER A 127 0.46 18.50 9.11
CA SER A 127 -0.04 17.54 10.11
C SER A 127 1.02 16.49 10.43
N ASN A 128 0.76 15.63 11.41
CA ASN A 128 1.53 14.39 11.64
C ASN A 128 0.90 13.18 10.92
N GLY A 129 -0.12 13.43 10.10
CA GLY A 129 -0.83 12.39 9.38
C GLY A 129 0.00 11.82 8.24
N ASN A 130 -0.44 10.69 7.73
CA ASN A 130 0.08 10.09 6.53
C ASN A 130 -1.04 9.34 5.80
N GLY A 131 -0.76 8.90 4.58
CA GLY A 131 -1.73 8.14 3.81
C GLY A 131 -1.16 7.67 2.49
N PHE A 132 -2.03 7.08 1.70
CA PHE A 132 -1.73 6.73 0.31
C PHE A 132 -3.01 6.85 -0.51
N VAL A 133 -2.80 7.02 -1.81
CA VAL A 133 -3.86 6.99 -2.82
C VAL A 133 -3.44 6.04 -3.93
N VAL A 134 -4.35 5.16 -4.33
CA VAL A 134 -4.17 4.26 -5.47
C VAL A 134 -5.24 4.55 -6.50
N ALA A 135 -4.82 4.94 -7.70
CA ALA A 135 -5.71 5.09 -8.84
C ALA A 135 -5.63 3.84 -9.73
N ARG A 136 -6.78 3.21 -10.01
CA ARG A 136 -6.86 2.00 -10.84
C ARG A 136 -7.76 2.23 -12.04
N ASN A 137 -7.24 1.96 -13.22
CA ASN A 137 -8.04 1.87 -14.43
C ASN A 137 -8.77 0.51 -14.45
N LEU A 138 -10.10 0.57 -14.45
CA LEU A 138 -10.99 -0.60 -14.52
C LEU A 138 -11.70 -0.70 -15.89
N GLY A 139 -11.15 -0.06 -16.92
CA GLY A 139 -11.65 -0.05 -18.29
C GLY A 139 -12.39 1.24 -18.62
N VAL A 140 -13.73 1.23 -18.48
CA VAL A 140 -14.60 2.39 -18.78
C VAL A 140 -14.66 3.38 -17.60
N ILE A 141 -14.32 2.92 -16.39
CA ILE A 141 -14.33 3.68 -15.14
C ILE A 141 -12.96 3.53 -14.46
N ASP A 142 -12.60 4.48 -13.61
CA ASP A 142 -11.46 4.33 -12.70
C ASP A 142 -11.94 4.31 -11.24
N SER A 143 -11.18 3.61 -10.39
CA SER A 143 -11.32 3.67 -8.95
C SER A 143 -10.19 4.48 -8.35
N LEU A 144 -10.51 5.24 -7.29
CA LEU A 144 -9.53 5.88 -6.43
C LEU A 144 -9.74 5.34 -5.01
N GLU A 145 -8.75 4.60 -4.53
CA GLU A 145 -8.68 4.08 -3.18
C GLU A 145 -7.84 5.01 -2.32
N VAL A 146 -8.38 5.44 -1.18
CA VAL A 146 -7.73 6.39 -0.29
C VAL A 146 -7.70 5.82 1.12
N SER A 147 -6.52 5.84 1.72
CA SER A 147 -6.35 5.57 3.15
C SER A 147 -5.58 6.68 3.83
N LEU A 148 -6.15 7.16 4.93
CA LEU A 148 -5.64 8.25 5.75
C LEU A 148 -5.47 7.75 7.18
N PHE A 149 -4.33 8.09 7.78
CA PHE A 149 -3.98 7.67 9.12
C PHE A 149 -3.41 8.85 9.92
N LYS A 150 -3.56 8.76 11.25
CA LYS A 150 -3.00 9.72 12.23
C LYS A 150 -3.44 11.18 11.98
N LEU A 151 -4.63 11.37 11.41
CA LEU A 151 -5.26 12.68 11.27
C LEU A 151 -6.10 13.02 12.51
N LYS A 152 -6.71 14.21 12.56
CA LYS A 152 -7.61 14.58 13.66
C LYS A 152 -8.78 13.60 13.73
N PRO A 153 -9.17 13.10 14.92
CA PRO A 153 -10.33 12.24 15.09
C PRO A 153 -11.64 12.89 14.64
N MET A 154 -12.61 12.09 14.17
CA MET A 154 -13.98 12.52 13.87
C MET A 154 -14.09 13.76 12.95
N THR A 155 -13.10 13.97 12.10
CA THR A 155 -12.94 15.16 11.25
C THR A 155 -13.13 14.79 9.78
N VAL A 156 -13.81 15.66 9.02
CA VAL A 156 -13.97 15.48 7.57
C VAL A 156 -12.70 15.94 6.86
N TYR A 157 -12.20 15.11 5.96
CA TYR A 157 -11.10 15.43 5.06
C TYR A 157 -11.52 15.16 3.62
N SER A 158 -11.18 16.10 2.74
CA SER A 158 -11.52 16.04 1.33
C SER A 158 -10.25 15.90 0.49
N VAL A 159 -10.32 15.05 -0.53
CA VAL A 159 -9.22 14.72 -1.44
C VAL A 159 -9.45 15.47 -2.75
N TYR A 160 -8.41 16.13 -3.24
CA TYR A 160 -8.44 16.89 -4.49
C TYR A 160 -7.27 16.50 -5.38
N VAL A 161 -7.50 16.64 -6.67
CA VAL A 161 -6.46 16.62 -7.71
C VAL A 161 -6.20 18.07 -8.08
N THR A 162 -4.94 18.52 -8.05
CA THR A 162 -4.62 19.93 -8.36
C THR A 162 -5.17 20.34 -9.73
N GLY A 163 -5.80 21.51 -9.80
CA GLY A 163 -6.49 21.99 -11.00
C GLY A 163 -7.99 21.71 -11.01
N GLN A 164 -8.49 20.78 -10.17
CA GLN A 164 -9.92 20.57 -9.98
C GLN A 164 -10.49 21.48 -8.89
N ARG A 165 -11.75 21.92 -9.08
CA ARG A 165 -12.45 22.80 -8.14
C ARG A 165 -13.19 22.05 -7.03
N THR A 166 -13.64 20.84 -7.32
CA THR A 166 -14.42 19.99 -6.42
C THR A 166 -13.57 18.83 -5.93
N PRO A 167 -13.82 18.32 -4.70
CA PRO A 167 -13.13 17.13 -4.23
C PRO A 167 -13.51 15.91 -5.06
N VAL A 168 -12.57 15.00 -5.24
CA VAL A 168 -12.83 13.67 -5.83
C VAL A 168 -13.52 12.74 -4.84
N ALA A 169 -13.29 12.95 -3.54
CA ALA A 169 -13.95 12.26 -2.44
C ALA A 169 -13.78 13.02 -1.13
N SER A 170 -14.71 12.81 -0.20
CA SER A 170 -14.65 13.30 1.18
C SER A 170 -14.81 12.11 2.14
N PHE A 171 -13.99 12.07 3.19
CA PHE A 171 -14.02 11.01 4.19
C PHE A 171 -14.01 11.59 5.60
N LYS A 172 -14.78 11.00 6.52
CA LYS A 172 -14.72 11.34 7.94
C LYS A 172 -13.82 10.34 8.67
N THR A 173 -12.84 10.83 9.41
CA THR A 173 -12.01 9.98 10.26
C THR A 173 -12.81 9.39 11.42
N ASN A 174 -12.42 8.20 11.86
CA ASN A 174 -12.95 7.58 13.07
C ASN A 174 -12.32 8.20 14.34
N PRO A 175 -12.68 7.75 15.56
CA PRO A 175 -12.09 8.25 16.80
C PRO A 175 -10.57 8.07 16.92
N MET A 176 -9.96 7.18 16.12
CA MET A 176 -8.51 6.96 16.07
C MET A 176 -7.82 7.80 15.00
N GLY A 177 -8.54 8.70 14.32
CA GLY A 177 -7.96 9.54 13.26
C GLY A 177 -7.67 8.79 11.96
N MET A 178 -8.37 7.68 11.70
CA MET A 178 -8.23 6.88 10.48
C MET A 178 -9.46 7.00 9.58
N ALA A 179 -9.27 7.04 8.26
CA ALA A 179 -10.34 6.98 7.27
C ALA A 179 -9.89 6.15 6.07
N ASN A 180 -10.77 5.31 5.55
CA ASN A 180 -10.56 4.54 4.31
C ASN A 180 -11.80 4.67 3.44
N GLY A 181 -11.62 4.69 2.12
CA GLY A 181 -12.74 4.53 1.21
C GLY A 181 -12.35 4.54 -0.26
N THR A 182 -13.33 4.20 -1.08
CA THR A 182 -13.20 4.07 -2.53
C THR A 182 -14.19 5.01 -3.19
N THR A 183 -13.73 5.76 -4.18
CA THR A 183 -14.61 6.49 -5.10
C THR A 183 -14.46 5.92 -6.51
N ILE A 184 -15.55 5.89 -7.27
CA ILE A 184 -15.62 5.32 -8.62
C ILE A 184 -16.24 6.37 -9.53
N GLY A 185 -15.61 6.63 -10.67
CA GLY A 185 -16.13 7.58 -11.64
C GLY A 185 -15.34 7.60 -12.95
N PRO A 186 -15.77 8.41 -13.94
CA PRO A 186 -14.99 8.67 -15.15
C PRO A 186 -13.80 9.57 -14.79
N LEU A 187 -12.81 9.00 -14.09
CA LEU A 187 -11.65 9.67 -13.54
C LEU A 187 -10.44 9.61 -14.50
N ARG A 188 -10.66 9.29 -15.78
CA ARG A 188 -9.60 9.13 -16.79
C ARG A 188 -8.71 10.37 -16.89
N GLU A 189 -9.28 11.55 -16.66
CA GLU A 189 -8.56 12.82 -16.61
C GLU A 189 -7.65 12.92 -15.37
N VAL A 190 -8.08 12.38 -14.23
CA VAL A 190 -7.32 12.33 -12.98
C VAL A 190 -6.16 11.36 -13.09
N SER A 191 -6.40 10.11 -13.51
CA SER A 191 -5.33 9.11 -13.62
C SER A 191 -4.23 9.53 -14.59
N ASN A 192 -4.60 10.04 -15.77
CA ASN A 192 -3.61 10.53 -16.75
C ASN A 192 -2.83 11.75 -16.24
N THR A 193 -3.47 12.64 -15.48
CA THR A 193 -2.77 13.81 -14.94
C THR A 193 -1.90 13.47 -13.73
N LEU A 194 -2.12 12.36 -13.03
CA LEU A 194 -1.33 11.92 -11.88
C LEU A 194 -0.10 11.06 -12.25
N SER A 195 0.15 10.81 -13.54
CA SER A 195 1.27 9.98 -13.99
C SER A 195 2.63 10.60 -13.64
N THR A 196 3.42 9.93 -12.80
CA THR A 196 4.74 10.40 -12.32
C THR A 196 5.82 10.50 -13.40
N LYS A 197 5.53 10.08 -14.64
CA LYS A 197 6.45 10.21 -15.79
C LYS A 197 6.47 11.62 -16.37
N ASP A 198 5.49 12.47 -16.05
CA ASP A 198 5.39 13.83 -16.58
C ASP A 198 5.71 14.88 -15.50
N ALA A 199 6.62 15.80 -15.81
CA ALA A 199 7.02 16.88 -14.89
C ALA A 199 5.90 17.89 -14.57
N ALA A 200 4.79 17.83 -15.31
CA ALA A 200 3.58 18.63 -15.12
C ALA A 200 2.42 17.84 -14.47
N ALA A 201 2.70 16.67 -13.90
CA ALA A 201 1.69 15.84 -13.26
C ALA A 201 0.97 16.61 -12.12
N SER A 202 -0.35 16.50 -12.14
CA SER A 202 -1.20 16.92 -11.03
C SER A 202 -0.78 16.23 -9.74
N LYS A 203 -1.02 16.89 -8.62
CA LYS A 203 -0.78 16.35 -7.28
C LYS A 203 -2.08 15.98 -6.62
N ILE A 204 -2.01 15.02 -5.71
CA ILE A 204 -3.07 14.81 -4.73
C ILE A 204 -2.82 15.72 -3.54
N ILE A 205 -3.86 16.45 -3.12
CA ILE A 205 -3.87 17.16 -1.85
C ILE A 205 -5.05 16.72 -1.00
N VAL A 206 -4.83 16.63 0.31
CA VAL A 206 -5.88 16.36 1.30
C VAL A 206 -6.04 17.59 2.18
N MET A 207 -7.27 18.08 2.34
CA MET A 207 -7.59 19.23 3.16
C MET A 207 -8.66 18.90 4.19
N GLU A 208 -8.65 19.63 5.32
CA GLU A 208 -9.70 19.54 6.32
C GLU A 208 -10.97 20.26 5.84
N GLY A 209 -12.12 19.61 5.95
CA GLY A 209 -13.42 20.11 5.51
C GLY A 209 -13.62 20.09 4.00
N GLU A 210 -14.76 20.64 3.56
CA GLU A 210 -15.11 20.83 2.15
C GLU A 210 -14.94 22.31 1.79
N ALA A 211 -13.99 22.61 0.91
CA ALA A 211 -13.68 23.96 0.47
C ALA A 211 -13.11 23.91 -0.95
N ALA A 212 -12.98 25.07 -1.61
CA ALA A 212 -12.26 25.13 -2.88
C ALA A 212 -10.80 24.68 -2.68
N ALA A 213 -10.27 23.92 -3.65
CA ALA A 213 -8.91 23.41 -3.61
C ALA A 213 -7.87 24.52 -3.39
N ASP A 214 -7.07 24.40 -2.34
CA ASP A 214 -6.02 25.36 -1.96
C ASP A 214 -4.81 24.60 -1.41
N THR A 215 -3.73 24.55 -2.18
CA THR A 215 -2.51 23.80 -1.81
C THR A 215 -1.88 24.33 -0.52
N ALA A 216 -2.07 25.60 -0.16
CA ALA A 216 -1.55 26.16 1.08
C ALA A 216 -2.28 25.63 2.33
N LYS A 217 -3.49 25.09 2.17
CA LYS A 217 -4.30 24.48 3.23
C LYS A 217 -4.20 22.95 3.29
N ALA A 218 -3.36 22.36 2.46
CA ALA A 218 -3.17 20.92 2.43
C ALA A 218 -2.56 20.43 3.75
N VAL A 219 -3.19 19.42 4.36
CA VAL A 219 -2.64 18.71 5.51
C VAL A 219 -1.72 17.57 5.08
N LEU A 220 -1.98 16.98 3.91
CA LEU A 220 -1.16 15.97 3.25
C LEU A 220 -1.05 16.29 1.75
N VAL A 221 0.09 15.92 1.15
CA VAL A 221 0.36 16.07 -0.29
C VAL A 221 1.01 14.81 -0.86
N GLY A 222 0.67 14.47 -2.10
CA GLY A 222 1.27 13.38 -2.85
C GLY A 222 1.46 13.75 -4.31
N SER A 223 2.55 13.25 -4.90
CA SER A 223 2.94 13.44 -6.29
C SER A 223 3.55 12.15 -6.82
#